data_AF-A0A2W5IG36-F1
#
_entry.id   AF-A0A2W5IG36-F1
#
_cell.length_a   1.000
_cell.length_b   1.000
_cell.length_c   1.000
_cell.angle_alpha   90.00
_cell.angle_beta   90.00
_cell.angle_gamma   90.00
#
_symmetry.space_group_name_H-M   'P 1'
#
loop_
_entity.id
_entity.type
_entity.pdbx_description
1 polymer ?
#
loop_
_entity_poly.entity_id
_entity_poly.type
_entity_poly.pdbx_seq_one_letter_code
_entity_poly.pdbx_strand_id
1 'polypeptide(L)'
;MRSQGPFAEGDRVQLTDSKSRHITLTLQAGERYHTHQGFISHDDIIGQPEGSSIESSAGGHYLALRHLLVDYTLSMPRSAAVVYPKDAAQILMEGDIFPGARVLEAGAGSGALTCSLLRAIGPTGHLYSYEIRADHLQVAERNVVDFYGEHPDSWTLREGDLAQVTRDDISDGVDRIILDMLNPEECLPAVKDLINPGGVLICYVTTVTQLSRFIEALRAQQCWTEPRAWESFVREWHVVELAVRPEHRMQAHTAFLISTRRLADGTKPLPPRRKARRS
;
A
#
# COMPACT_ATOMS: atom_id res chain seq x y z
N MET A 1 -14.78 7.35 -6.85
CA MET A 1 -13.96 7.49 -8.08
C MET A 1 -14.63 6.85 -9.29
N ARG A 2 -14.76 7.57 -10.43
CA ARG A 2 -15.18 6.97 -11.71
C ARG A 2 -13.99 6.25 -12.33
N SER A 3 -14.09 4.94 -12.54
CA SER A 3 -13.04 4.13 -13.18
C SER A 3 -13.24 3.99 -14.70
N GLN A 4 -14.32 4.53 -15.25
CA GLN A 4 -14.71 4.38 -16.66
C GLN A 4 -15.43 5.61 -17.19
N GLY A 5 -15.46 5.72 -18.51
CA GLY A 5 -16.10 6.80 -19.26
C GLY A 5 -15.14 7.95 -19.60
N PRO A 6 -15.64 9.00 -20.27
CA PRO A 6 -14.87 10.19 -20.55
C PRO A 6 -14.37 10.88 -19.28
N PHE A 7 -13.30 11.65 -19.39
CA PHE A 7 -12.80 12.46 -18.27
C PHE A 7 -13.87 13.42 -17.78
N ALA A 8 -13.94 13.60 -16.47
CA ALA A 8 -14.82 14.56 -15.83
C ALA A 8 -14.03 15.51 -14.92
N GLU A 9 -14.65 16.63 -14.55
CA GLU A 9 -14.13 17.47 -13.49
C GLU A 9 -13.93 16.66 -12.19
N GLY A 10 -12.82 16.92 -11.50
CA GLY A 10 -12.36 16.13 -10.35
C GLY A 10 -11.57 14.87 -10.68
N ASP A 11 -11.56 14.40 -11.94
CA ASP A 11 -10.72 13.27 -12.32
C ASP A 11 -9.23 13.64 -12.20
N ARG A 12 -8.45 12.71 -11.66
CA ARG A 12 -6.99 12.83 -11.60
C ARG A 12 -6.38 12.23 -12.86
N VAL A 13 -5.69 13.07 -13.63
CA VAL A 13 -5.13 12.72 -14.94
C VAL A 13 -3.61 12.76 -14.88
N GLN A 14 -3.00 11.74 -15.47
CA GLN A 14 -1.58 11.69 -15.79
C GLN A 14 -1.39 12.02 -17.27
N LEU A 15 -0.70 13.12 -17.52
CA LEU A 15 -0.26 13.53 -18.86
C LEU A 15 1.16 13.03 -19.10
N THR A 16 1.38 12.33 -20.21
CA THR A 16 2.69 11.79 -20.58
C THR A 16 3.13 12.36 -21.91
N ASP A 17 4.31 12.98 -21.96
CA ASP A 17 4.85 13.54 -23.21
C ASP A 17 5.68 12.52 -24.01
N SER A 18 6.17 12.93 -25.19
CA SER A 18 7.00 12.11 -26.08
C SER A 18 8.35 11.67 -25.50
N LYS A 19 8.76 12.22 -24.35
CA LYS A 19 9.97 11.83 -23.61
C LYS A 19 9.62 11.00 -22.37
N SER A 20 8.39 10.49 -22.28
CA SER A 20 7.85 9.74 -21.15
C SER A 20 7.90 10.50 -19.83
N ARG A 21 7.87 11.83 -19.86
CA ARG A 21 7.76 12.63 -18.63
C ARG A 21 6.31 12.70 -18.22
N HIS A 22 6.06 12.45 -16.95
CA HIS A 22 4.72 12.44 -16.37
C HIS A 22 4.42 13.75 -15.65
N ILE A 23 3.20 14.25 -15.86
CA ILE A 23 2.59 15.37 -15.14
C ILE A 23 1.29 14.84 -14.55
N THR A 24 1.04 15.11 -13.28
CA THR A 24 -0.23 14.74 -12.63
C THR A 24 -1.00 16.00 -12.28
N LEU A 25 -2.28 16.03 -12.63
CA LEU A 25 -3.18 17.13 -12.32
C LEU A 25 -4.58 16.63 -11.98
N THR A 26 -5.33 17.43 -11.24
CA THR A 26 -6.77 17.22 -11.01
C THR A 26 -7.53 18.15 -11.93
N LEU A 27 -8.46 17.60 -12.73
CA LEU A 27 -9.23 18.41 -13.68
C LEU A 27 -10.19 19.34 -12.94
N GLN A 28 -10.20 20.59 -13.39
CA GLN A 28 -11.04 21.69 -12.88
C GLN A 28 -11.45 22.53 -14.08
N ALA A 29 -12.74 22.79 -14.25
CA ALA A 29 -13.22 23.50 -15.43
C ALA A 29 -12.67 24.94 -15.48
N GLY A 30 -12.25 25.40 -16.67
CA GLY A 30 -11.67 26.72 -16.89
C GLY A 30 -10.20 26.90 -16.45
N GLU A 31 -9.62 25.91 -15.76
CA GLU A 31 -8.23 25.96 -15.31
C GLU A 31 -7.23 25.60 -16.42
N ARG A 32 -5.98 26.03 -16.23
CA ARG A 32 -4.88 25.80 -17.17
C ARG A 32 -3.65 25.29 -16.45
N TYR A 33 -3.03 24.27 -17.03
CA TYR A 33 -1.76 23.75 -16.55
C TYR A 33 -0.59 24.23 -17.42
N HIS A 34 0.41 24.89 -16.82
CA HIS A 34 1.57 25.40 -17.53
C HIS A 34 2.70 24.36 -17.61
N THR A 35 3.16 24.09 -18.83
CA THR A 35 4.30 23.22 -19.10
C THR A 35 5.42 24.02 -19.78
N HIS A 36 6.56 23.36 -20.01
CA HIS A 36 7.65 23.91 -20.81
C HIS A 36 7.30 24.04 -22.32
N GLN A 37 6.17 23.51 -22.78
CA GLN A 37 5.66 23.60 -24.16
C GLN A 37 4.34 24.38 -24.20
N GLY A 38 4.21 25.45 -23.44
CA GLY A 38 2.98 26.24 -23.36
C GLY A 38 2.01 25.73 -22.29
N PHE A 39 0.72 26.05 -22.42
CA PHE A 39 -0.31 25.63 -21.46
C PHE A 39 -1.24 24.57 -22.06
N ILE A 40 -1.87 23.79 -21.19
CA ILE A 40 -2.91 22.82 -21.52
C ILE A 40 -4.19 23.27 -20.81
N SER A 41 -5.28 23.44 -21.55
CA SER A 41 -6.59 23.75 -20.95
C SER A 41 -7.19 22.48 -20.35
N HIS A 42 -7.70 22.53 -19.12
CA HIS A 42 -8.40 21.38 -18.54
C HIS A 42 -9.69 21.07 -19.33
N ASP A 43 -10.33 22.10 -19.88
CA ASP A 43 -11.52 21.97 -20.71
C ASP A 43 -11.28 21.17 -22.01
N ASP A 44 -10.04 21.10 -22.49
CA ASP A 44 -9.69 20.29 -23.67
C ASP A 44 -9.62 18.79 -23.32
N ILE A 45 -9.48 18.46 -22.04
CA ILE A 45 -9.40 17.09 -21.51
C ILE A 45 -10.78 16.61 -21.05
N ILE A 46 -11.54 17.46 -20.36
CA ILE A 46 -12.87 17.12 -19.84
C ILE A 46 -13.79 16.72 -21.02
N GLY A 47 -14.47 15.59 -20.88
CA GLY A 47 -15.33 15.01 -21.91
C GLY A 47 -14.61 14.17 -22.96
N GLN A 48 -13.27 14.15 -22.99
CA GLN A 48 -12.52 13.26 -23.88
C GLN A 48 -12.45 11.83 -23.32
N PRO A 49 -12.37 10.80 -24.18
CA PRO A 49 -12.10 9.45 -23.72
C PRO A 49 -10.68 9.33 -23.15
N GLU A 50 -10.50 8.40 -22.21
CA GLU A 50 -9.18 8.06 -21.69
C GLU A 50 -8.28 7.48 -22.79
N GLY A 51 -6.99 7.83 -22.77
CA GLY A 51 -6.04 7.48 -23.83
C GLY A 51 -6.01 8.48 -24.99
N SER A 52 -6.67 9.63 -24.86
CA SER A 52 -6.64 10.71 -25.85
C SER A 52 -5.29 11.44 -25.86
N SER A 53 -4.88 11.91 -27.04
CA SER A 53 -3.76 12.85 -27.19
C SER A 53 -4.27 14.29 -27.08
N ILE A 54 -3.65 15.08 -26.22
CA ILE A 54 -4.00 16.46 -25.93
C ILE A 54 -2.85 17.35 -26.41
N GLU A 55 -3.18 18.36 -27.21
CA GLU A 55 -2.21 19.32 -27.72
C GLU A 55 -2.13 20.55 -26.81
N SER A 56 -0.92 20.99 -26.46
CA SER A 56 -0.70 22.23 -25.72
C SER A 56 -0.71 23.45 -26.63
N SER A 57 -0.81 24.64 -26.05
CA SER A 57 -0.84 25.91 -26.78
C SER A 57 0.38 26.22 -27.66
N ALA A 58 1.48 25.45 -27.51
CA ALA A 58 2.68 25.58 -28.35
C ALA A 58 2.96 24.32 -29.20
N GLY A 59 1.95 23.47 -29.42
CA GLY A 59 2.02 22.29 -30.30
C GLY A 59 2.65 21.04 -29.66
N GLY A 60 2.74 20.99 -28.33
CA GLY A 60 3.22 19.81 -27.61
C GLY A 60 2.13 18.76 -27.44
N HIS A 61 2.42 17.49 -27.70
CA HIS A 61 1.43 16.41 -27.54
C HIS A 61 1.63 15.64 -26.23
N TYR A 62 0.52 15.38 -25.55
CA TYR A 62 0.46 14.69 -24.27
C TYR A 62 -0.59 13.59 -24.29
N LEU A 63 -0.22 12.37 -23.95
CA LEU A 63 -1.18 11.28 -23.73
C LEU A 63 -1.84 11.44 -22.36
N ALA A 64 -3.17 11.52 -22.33
CA ALA A 64 -3.96 11.64 -21.11
C ALA A 64 -4.51 10.29 -20.66
N LEU A 65 -4.11 9.84 -19.47
CA LEU A 65 -4.59 8.62 -18.81
C LEU A 65 -5.06 8.94 -17.39
N ARG A 66 -5.98 8.14 -16.83
CA ARG A 66 -6.30 8.27 -15.41
C ARG A 66 -5.14 7.78 -14.56
N HIS A 67 -4.90 8.48 -13.46
CA HIS A 67 -3.82 8.16 -12.56
C HIS A 67 -4.08 6.82 -11.85
N LEU A 68 -3.26 5.80 -12.10
CA LEU A 68 -3.43 4.51 -11.45
C LEU A 68 -3.02 4.61 -9.97
N LEU A 69 -3.47 3.65 -9.16
CA LEU A 69 -3.06 3.58 -7.75
C LEU A 69 -1.54 3.42 -7.59
N VAL A 70 -0.90 2.68 -8.51
CA VAL A 70 0.56 2.50 -8.51
C VAL A 70 1.27 3.84 -8.75
N ASP A 71 0.76 4.65 -9.68
CA ASP A 71 1.32 5.96 -10.00
C ASP A 71 1.06 6.96 -8.87
N TYR A 72 -0.14 6.92 -8.28
CA TYR A 72 -0.52 7.71 -7.11
C TYR A 72 0.41 7.44 -5.93
N THR A 73 0.60 6.16 -5.58
CA THR A 73 1.49 5.74 -4.48
C THR A 73 2.90 6.31 -4.61
N LEU A 74 3.42 6.39 -5.84
CA LEU A 74 4.78 6.88 -6.09
C LEU A 74 4.87 8.41 -6.12
N SER A 75 3.78 9.12 -6.40
CA SER A 75 3.75 10.59 -6.59
C SER A 75 3.11 11.36 -5.43
N MET A 76 2.39 10.70 -4.53
CA MET A 76 1.71 11.36 -3.41
C MET A 76 2.68 12.02 -2.42
N PRO A 77 2.25 13.07 -1.71
CA PRO A 77 3.04 13.66 -0.62
C PRO A 77 3.41 12.63 0.45
N ARG A 78 4.67 12.64 0.89
CA ARG A 78 5.19 11.66 1.86
C ARG A 78 5.58 12.34 3.17
N SER A 79 4.98 11.87 4.26
CA SER A 79 5.40 12.11 5.65
C SER A 79 6.37 11.03 6.14
N ALA A 80 6.24 9.81 5.59
CA ALA A 80 7.01 8.63 5.93
C ALA A 80 7.47 7.88 4.67
N ALA A 81 8.37 6.91 4.84
CA ALA A 81 8.64 5.95 3.79
C ALA A 81 7.36 5.17 3.46
N VAL A 82 7.12 4.93 2.18
CA VAL A 82 5.92 4.20 1.71
C VAL A 82 6.27 2.75 1.41
N VAL A 83 5.32 1.86 1.65
CA VAL A 83 5.39 0.49 1.12
C VAL A 83 5.35 0.57 -0.40
N TYR A 84 6.38 0.02 -1.05
CA TYR A 84 6.49 0.08 -2.51
C TYR A 84 5.46 -0.85 -3.17
N PRO A 85 5.03 -0.56 -4.42
CA PRO A 85 4.00 -1.34 -5.10
C PRO A 85 4.29 -2.85 -5.18
N LYS A 86 5.57 -3.23 -5.37
CA LYS A 86 5.99 -4.65 -5.40
C LYS A 86 5.70 -5.36 -4.06
N ASP A 87 5.87 -4.66 -2.95
CA ASP A 87 5.70 -5.21 -1.61
C ASP A 87 4.23 -5.16 -1.22
N ALA A 88 3.52 -4.08 -1.53
CA ALA A 88 2.07 -3.98 -1.36
C ALA A 88 1.34 -5.13 -2.10
N ALA A 89 1.74 -5.45 -3.33
CA ALA A 89 1.18 -6.58 -4.07
C ALA A 89 1.39 -7.93 -3.35
N GLN A 90 2.58 -8.14 -2.77
CA GLN A 90 2.85 -9.35 -1.99
C GLN A 90 2.10 -9.35 -0.66
N ILE A 91 1.96 -8.22 0.02
CA ILE A 91 1.15 -8.10 1.25
C ILE A 91 -0.31 -8.46 0.96
N LEU A 92 -0.88 -7.95 -0.12
CA LEU A 92 -2.27 -8.27 -0.52
C LEU A 92 -2.44 -9.77 -0.81
N MET A 93 -1.50 -10.37 -1.54
CA MET A 93 -1.58 -11.77 -1.96
C MET A 93 -1.24 -12.75 -0.83
N GLU A 94 -0.07 -12.62 -0.19
CA GLU A 94 0.41 -13.52 0.87
C GLU A 94 -0.30 -13.24 2.21
N GLY A 95 -0.82 -12.03 2.38
CA GLY A 95 -1.75 -11.69 3.46
C GLY A 95 -3.18 -12.20 3.21
N ASP A 96 -3.49 -12.68 2.00
CA ASP A 96 -4.83 -13.14 1.63
C ASP A 96 -5.89 -12.09 1.99
N ILE A 97 -5.72 -10.86 1.50
CA ILE A 97 -6.67 -9.76 1.72
C ILE A 97 -7.83 -9.94 0.73
N PHE A 98 -9.01 -10.24 1.27
CA PHE A 98 -10.19 -10.61 0.48
C PHE A 98 -11.34 -9.59 0.63
N PRO A 99 -12.27 -9.52 -0.34
CA PRO A 99 -13.45 -8.66 -0.23
C PRO A 99 -14.30 -9.01 1.01
N GLY A 100 -14.63 -8.03 1.84
CA GLY A 100 -15.34 -8.23 3.09
C GLY A 100 -14.46 -8.51 4.31
N ALA A 101 -13.14 -8.60 4.15
CA ALA A 101 -12.24 -8.80 5.28
C ALA A 101 -12.24 -7.61 6.24
N ARG A 102 -12.10 -7.90 7.54
CA ARG A 102 -11.71 -6.89 8.54
C ARG A 102 -10.20 -6.95 8.72
N VAL A 103 -9.55 -5.85 8.40
CA VAL A 103 -8.10 -5.72 8.38
C VAL A 103 -7.68 -4.68 9.40
N LEU A 104 -6.61 -4.97 10.14
CA LEU A 104 -5.93 -3.97 10.95
C LEU A 104 -4.57 -3.66 10.33
N GLU A 105 -4.26 -2.38 10.19
CA GLU A 105 -2.94 -1.87 9.82
C GLU A 105 -2.42 -1.00 10.97
N ALA A 106 -1.14 -1.11 11.31
CA ALA A 106 -0.49 -0.16 12.21
C ALA A 106 0.82 0.34 11.62
N GLY A 107 0.96 1.68 11.63
CA GLY A 107 1.87 2.41 10.77
C GLY A 107 1.19 2.87 9.49
N ALA A 108 0.10 3.64 9.59
CA ALA A 108 -0.58 4.19 8.41
C ALA A 108 0.36 5.06 7.55
N GLY A 109 1.32 5.75 8.20
CA GLY A 109 2.40 6.46 7.53
C GLY A 109 1.88 7.56 6.60
N SER A 110 1.98 7.33 5.29
CA SER A 110 1.44 8.27 4.29
C SER A 110 0.20 7.74 3.55
N GLY A 111 -0.37 6.61 3.97
CA GLY A 111 -1.63 6.06 3.43
C GLY A 111 -1.51 5.25 2.13
N ALA A 112 -0.29 4.92 1.68
CA ALA A 112 -0.07 4.18 0.43
C ALA A 112 -0.62 2.75 0.50
N LEU A 113 -0.23 2.00 1.54
CA LEU A 113 -0.71 0.65 1.74
C LEU A 113 -2.20 0.66 2.10
N THR A 114 -2.63 1.60 2.94
CA THR A 114 -4.04 1.87 3.25
C THR A 114 -4.91 1.96 2.00
N CYS A 115 -4.49 2.74 0.98
CA CYS A 115 -5.23 2.83 -0.29
C CYS A 115 -5.37 1.47 -0.98
N SER A 116 -4.32 0.64 -0.94
CA SER A 116 -4.32 -0.69 -1.56
C SER A 116 -5.21 -1.68 -0.79
N LEU A 117 -5.19 -1.62 0.55
CA LEU A 117 -6.02 -2.44 1.44
C LEU A 117 -7.50 -2.12 1.25
N LEU A 118 -7.88 -0.84 1.28
CA LEU A 118 -9.27 -0.38 1.08
C LEU A 118 -9.84 -0.86 -0.25
N ARG A 119 -9.03 -0.80 -1.32
CA ARG A 119 -9.42 -1.31 -2.63
C ARG A 119 -9.67 -2.82 -2.62
N ALA A 120 -8.83 -3.58 -1.92
CA ALA A 120 -8.92 -5.04 -1.89
C ALA A 120 -10.10 -5.55 -1.05
N ILE A 121 -10.36 -4.93 0.11
CA ILE A 121 -11.46 -5.34 1.00
C ILE A 121 -12.84 -4.91 0.47
N GLY A 122 -12.90 -3.87 -0.36
CA GLY A 122 -14.14 -3.37 -0.94
C GLY A 122 -15.09 -2.76 0.10
N PRO A 123 -16.33 -2.42 -0.32
CA PRO A 123 -17.27 -1.67 0.51
C PRO A 123 -17.87 -2.47 1.67
N THR A 124 -17.78 -3.80 1.63
CA THR A 124 -18.30 -4.68 2.68
C THR A 124 -17.25 -5.10 3.70
N GLY A 125 -15.97 -4.75 3.48
CA GLY A 125 -14.90 -4.96 4.44
C GLY A 125 -14.72 -3.75 5.35
N HIS A 126 -13.76 -3.85 6.27
CA HIS A 126 -13.40 -2.72 7.14
C HIS A 126 -11.90 -2.69 7.40
N LEU A 127 -11.28 -1.51 7.31
CA LEU A 127 -9.88 -1.28 7.64
C LEU A 127 -9.78 -0.42 8.89
N TYR A 128 -9.12 -0.94 9.91
CA TYR A 128 -8.70 -0.19 11.10
C TYR A 128 -7.23 0.19 10.95
N SER A 129 -6.92 1.47 10.85
CA SER A 129 -5.54 1.96 10.75
C SER A 129 -5.15 2.70 12.03
N TYR A 130 -4.01 2.35 12.61
CA TYR A 130 -3.43 3.03 13.77
C TYR A 130 -2.14 3.76 13.38
N GLU A 131 -2.01 5.00 13.85
CA GLU A 131 -0.81 5.82 13.68
C GLU A 131 -0.53 6.59 14.98
N ILE A 132 0.70 6.49 15.50
CA ILE A 132 1.09 7.12 16.76
C ILE A 132 1.46 8.59 16.58
N ARG A 133 1.79 8.99 15.35
CA ARG A 133 2.26 10.33 15.01
C ARG A 133 1.14 11.14 14.36
N ALA A 134 0.61 12.13 15.08
CA ALA A 134 -0.46 13.01 14.59
C ALA A 134 -0.15 13.68 13.23
N ASP A 135 1.12 14.06 12.98
CA ASP A 135 1.55 14.65 11.71
C ASP A 135 1.49 13.65 10.55
N HIS A 136 1.83 12.39 10.81
CA HIS A 136 1.70 11.32 9.82
C HIS A 136 0.23 10.97 9.58
N LEU A 137 -0.57 10.90 10.64
CA LEU A 137 -1.99 10.61 10.59
C LEU A 137 -2.73 11.59 9.67
N GLN A 138 -2.49 12.90 9.83
CA GLN A 138 -3.09 13.93 8.98
C GLN A 138 -2.70 13.78 7.51
N VAL A 139 -1.45 13.37 7.23
CA VAL A 139 -1.00 13.14 5.85
C VAL A 139 -1.62 11.88 5.27
N ALA A 140 -1.74 10.80 6.04
CA ALA A 140 -2.41 9.58 5.63
C ALA A 140 -3.89 9.85 5.30
N GLU A 141 -4.61 10.54 6.20
CA GLU A 141 -6.00 10.93 5.98
C GLU A 141 -6.17 11.74 4.70
N ARG A 142 -5.40 12.83 4.56
CA ARG A 142 -5.45 13.69 3.37
C ARG A 142 -5.19 12.87 2.11
N ASN A 143 -4.14 12.05 2.08
CA ASN A 143 -3.79 11.29 0.89
C ASN A 143 -4.88 10.27 0.51
N VAL A 144 -5.42 9.54 1.49
CA VAL A 144 -6.48 8.55 1.23
C VAL A 144 -7.75 9.26 0.73
N VAL A 145 -8.17 10.35 1.38
CA VAL A 145 -9.30 11.18 0.94
C VAL A 145 -9.07 11.74 -0.46
N ASP A 146 -7.88 12.27 -0.73
CA ASP A 146 -7.49 12.81 -2.04
C ASP A 146 -7.51 11.76 -3.15
N PHE A 147 -7.25 10.49 -2.82
CA PHE A 147 -7.28 9.39 -3.78
C PHE A 147 -8.71 8.91 -4.06
N TYR A 148 -9.51 8.72 -3.02
CA TYR A 148 -10.88 8.20 -3.15
C TYR A 148 -11.90 9.27 -3.55
N GLY A 149 -11.58 10.55 -3.28
CA GLY A 149 -12.44 11.72 -3.45
C GLY A 149 -13.27 12.05 -2.20
N GLU A 150 -13.28 11.15 -1.21
CA GLU A 150 -14.01 11.26 0.04
C GLU A 150 -13.36 10.35 1.09
N HIS A 151 -13.71 10.52 2.37
CA HIS A 151 -13.29 9.60 3.42
C HIS A 151 -14.06 8.28 3.27
N PRO A 152 -13.41 7.14 3.01
CA PRO A 152 -14.12 5.88 2.81
C PRO A 152 -14.83 5.41 4.08
N ASP A 153 -16.10 5.02 3.98
CA ASP A 153 -16.89 4.53 5.12
C ASP A 153 -16.33 3.23 5.74
N SER A 154 -15.66 2.42 4.92
CA SER A 154 -14.99 1.19 5.34
C SER A 154 -13.63 1.42 6.00
N TRP A 155 -13.29 2.66 6.35
CA TRP A 155 -12.02 3.02 6.97
C TRP A 155 -12.22 3.67 8.33
N THR A 156 -11.39 3.30 9.30
CA THR A 156 -11.28 3.99 10.58
C THR A 156 -9.82 4.23 10.89
N LEU A 157 -9.40 5.49 10.82
CA LEU A 157 -8.08 5.94 11.21
C LEU A 157 -8.09 6.42 12.66
N ARG A 158 -7.19 5.93 13.50
CA ARG A 158 -7.07 6.30 14.91
C ARG A 158 -5.67 6.75 15.26
N GLU A 159 -5.57 7.85 15.99
CA GLU A 159 -4.32 8.24 16.64
C GLU A 159 -4.12 7.36 17.87
N GLY A 160 -3.01 6.64 17.94
CA GLY A 160 -2.71 5.84 19.11
C GLY A 160 -1.77 4.67 18.84
N ASP A 161 -1.27 4.12 19.94
CA ASP A 161 -0.39 2.96 19.96
C ASP A 161 -1.21 1.67 19.86
N LEU A 162 -0.94 0.86 18.83
CA LEU A 162 -1.58 -0.45 18.66
C LEU A 162 -1.39 -1.35 19.89
N ALA A 163 -0.26 -1.22 20.62
CA ALA A 163 -0.02 -2.01 21.82
C ALA A 163 -1.05 -1.79 22.94
N GLN A 164 -1.81 -0.69 22.88
CA GLN A 164 -2.85 -0.33 23.85
C GLN A 164 -4.27 -0.72 23.42
N VAL A 165 -4.43 -1.21 22.18
CA VAL A 165 -5.73 -1.55 21.60
C VAL A 165 -6.20 -2.89 22.13
N THR A 166 -7.49 -2.97 22.48
CA THR A 166 -8.10 -4.15 23.08
C THR A 166 -9.32 -4.63 22.30
N ARG A 167 -9.89 -5.76 22.72
CA ARG A 167 -11.17 -6.25 22.19
C ARG A 167 -12.33 -5.30 22.45
N ASP A 168 -12.23 -4.37 23.41
CA ASP A 168 -13.30 -3.38 23.62
C ASP A 168 -13.33 -2.36 22.46
N ASP A 169 -12.19 -2.13 21.81
CA ASP A 169 -12.07 -1.24 20.66
C ASP A 169 -12.52 -1.88 19.35
N ILE A 170 -12.36 -3.21 19.25
CA ILE A 170 -12.67 -4.06 18.08
C ILE A 170 -13.20 -5.42 18.58
N SER A 171 -14.47 -5.47 18.96
CA SER A 171 -15.12 -6.62 19.63
C SER A 171 -15.02 -7.93 18.85
N ASP A 172 -15.34 -7.88 17.57
CA ASP A 172 -15.37 -9.06 16.72
C ASP A 172 -13.96 -9.49 16.25
N GLY A 173 -12.91 -8.78 16.70
CA GLY A 173 -11.53 -8.95 16.25
C GLY A 173 -11.35 -8.66 14.75
N VAL A 174 -10.21 -9.08 14.21
CA VAL A 174 -9.87 -8.89 12.79
C VAL A 174 -9.40 -10.18 12.14
N ASP A 175 -9.56 -10.25 10.82
CA ASP A 175 -9.21 -11.42 10.01
C ASP A 175 -7.74 -11.36 9.57
N ARG A 176 -7.21 -10.15 9.39
CA ARG A 176 -5.85 -9.88 8.89
C ARG A 176 -5.21 -8.73 9.66
N ILE A 177 -3.91 -8.82 9.91
CA ILE A 177 -3.13 -7.73 10.52
C ILE A 177 -1.88 -7.46 9.69
N ILE A 178 -1.58 -6.19 9.43
CA ILE A 178 -0.37 -5.72 8.77
C ILE A 178 0.36 -4.73 9.68
N LEU A 179 1.64 -4.98 9.94
CA LEU A 179 2.50 -4.12 10.74
C LEU A 179 3.62 -3.53 9.88
N ASP A 180 3.68 -2.21 9.78
CA ASP A 180 4.78 -1.44 9.16
C ASP A 180 5.26 -0.37 10.14
N MET A 181 6.09 -0.79 11.10
CA MET A 181 6.55 0.06 12.19
C MET A 181 7.94 -0.33 12.69
N LEU A 182 8.55 0.53 13.51
CA LEU A 182 9.93 0.34 13.99
C LEU A 182 10.07 -0.82 14.98
N ASN A 183 9.12 -0.98 15.91
CA ASN A 183 9.16 -2.00 16.97
C ASN A 183 7.87 -2.84 16.97
N PRO A 184 7.61 -3.61 15.89
CA PRO A 184 6.37 -4.38 15.77
C PRO A 184 6.22 -5.46 16.85
N GLU A 185 7.32 -5.90 17.47
CA GLU A 185 7.27 -6.88 18.55
C GLU A 185 6.56 -6.39 19.82
N GLU A 186 6.53 -5.07 20.07
CA GLU A 186 5.95 -4.47 21.27
C GLU A 186 4.42 -4.62 21.30
N CYS A 187 3.77 -4.65 20.14
CA CYS A 187 2.32 -4.79 20.01
C CYS A 187 1.84 -6.24 19.87
N LEU A 188 2.75 -7.24 19.84
CA LEU A 188 2.38 -8.65 19.66
C LEU A 188 1.35 -9.18 20.68
N PRO A 189 1.32 -8.75 21.96
CA PRO A 189 0.24 -9.13 22.87
C PRO A 189 -1.14 -8.67 22.39
N ALA A 190 -1.29 -7.39 22.03
CA ALA A 190 -2.53 -6.85 21.50
C ALA A 190 -2.92 -7.53 20.17
N VAL A 191 -1.95 -7.70 19.26
CA VAL A 191 -2.13 -8.38 17.97
C VAL A 191 -2.65 -9.81 18.16
N LYS A 192 -2.08 -10.58 19.10
CA LYS A 192 -2.51 -11.95 19.42
C LYS A 192 -3.98 -12.00 19.86
N ASP A 193 -4.40 -11.01 20.63
CA ASP A 193 -5.73 -10.94 21.22
C ASP A 193 -6.76 -10.43 20.20
N LEU A 194 -6.39 -9.50 19.32
CA LEU A 194 -7.26 -8.91 18.30
C LEU A 194 -7.46 -9.81 17.08
N ILE A 195 -6.45 -10.56 16.66
CA ILE A 195 -6.55 -11.41 15.47
C ILE A 195 -7.34 -12.69 15.77
N ASN A 196 -8.26 -13.04 14.88
CA ASN A 196 -9.03 -14.27 15.02
C ASN A 196 -8.16 -15.51 14.73
N PRO A 197 -8.43 -16.68 15.36
CA PRO A 197 -7.76 -17.93 15.03
C PRO A 197 -7.78 -18.22 13.52
N GLY A 198 -6.62 -18.60 12.98
CA GLY A 198 -6.41 -18.79 11.55
C GLY A 198 -6.17 -17.50 10.76
N GLY A 199 -6.33 -16.32 11.37
CA GLY A 199 -6.01 -15.04 10.76
C GLY A 199 -4.53 -14.92 10.39
N VAL A 200 -4.25 -14.07 9.40
CA VAL A 200 -2.89 -13.88 8.85
C VAL A 200 -2.30 -12.58 9.40
N LEU A 201 -1.07 -12.67 9.90
CA LEU A 201 -0.25 -11.54 10.29
C LEU A 201 0.87 -11.38 9.26
N ILE A 202 0.95 -10.20 8.65
CA ILE A 202 2.07 -9.76 7.82
C ILE A 202 2.84 -8.66 8.54
N CYS A 203 4.16 -8.75 8.56
CA CYS A 203 5.02 -7.72 9.12
C CYS A 203 6.08 -7.30 8.09
N TYR A 204 6.24 -6.00 7.93
CA TYR A 204 7.15 -5.34 7.00
C TYR A 204 8.27 -4.67 7.79
N VAL A 205 9.53 -5.14 7.62
CA VAL A 205 10.68 -4.66 8.40
C VAL A 205 11.90 -4.42 7.53
N THR A 206 12.60 -3.31 7.74
CA THR A 206 13.67 -2.85 6.82
C THR A 206 15.03 -3.47 7.12
N THR A 207 15.26 -3.93 8.35
CA THR A 207 16.56 -4.46 8.79
C THR A 207 16.52 -5.94 9.17
N VAL A 208 17.64 -6.63 8.97
CA VAL A 208 17.79 -8.03 9.38
C VAL A 208 17.73 -8.23 10.90
N THR A 209 18.06 -7.20 11.68
CA THR A 209 17.95 -7.22 13.15
C THR A 209 16.50 -7.16 13.60
N GLN A 210 15.69 -6.28 12.99
CA GLN A 210 14.22 -6.27 13.22
C GLN A 210 13.58 -7.58 12.79
N LEU A 211 13.97 -8.12 11.62
CA LEU A 211 13.52 -9.43 11.12
C LEU A 211 13.76 -10.53 12.15
N SER A 212 15.00 -10.65 12.63
CA SER A 212 15.39 -11.66 13.63
C SER A 212 14.61 -11.49 14.93
N ARG A 213 14.57 -10.26 15.47
CA ARG A 213 13.88 -9.94 16.72
C ARG A 213 12.39 -10.28 16.66
N PHE A 214 11.72 -9.90 15.59
CA PHE A 214 10.29 -10.13 15.42
C PHE A 214 9.94 -11.63 15.30
N ILE A 215 10.71 -12.39 14.53
CA ILE A 215 10.52 -13.84 14.41
C ILE A 215 10.68 -14.56 15.76
N GLU A 216 11.72 -14.21 16.52
CA GLU A 216 11.91 -14.81 17.84
C GLU A 216 10.80 -14.43 18.82
N ALA A 217 10.32 -13.18 18.77
CA ALA A 217 9.17 -12.74 19.58
C ALA A 217 7.89 -13.51 19.23
N LEU A 218 7.61 -13.76 17.94
CA LEU A 218 6.50 -14.62 17.51
C LEU A 218 6.65 -16.05 18.05
N ARG A 219 7.84 -16.65 17.92
CA ARG A 219 8.10 -18.02 18.42
C ARG A 219 7.90 -18.12 19.93
N ALA A 220 8.33 -17.10 20.67
CA ALA A 220 8.20 -17.04 22.13
C ALA A 220 6.73 -17.05 22.60
N GLN A 221 5.80 -16.48 21.84
CA GLN A 221 4.37 -16.48 22.21
C GLN A 221 3.69 -17.85 22.05
N GLN A 222 4.30 -18.80 21.32
CA GLN A 222 3.80 -20.16 21.11
C GLN A 222 2.33 -20.27 20.61
N CYS A 223 1.80 -19.22 20.00
CA CYS A 223 0.43 -19.18 19.45
C CYS A 223 0.40 -18.87 17.95
N TRP A 224 1.53 -19.01 17.27
CA TRP A 224 1.70 -18.73 15.85
C TRP A 224 2.23 -19.97 15.13
N THR A 225 1.89 -20.10 13.85
CA THR A 225 2.61 -21.02 12.96
C THR A 225 4.06 -20.60 12.82
N GLU A 226 4.92 -21.51 12.34
CA GLU A 226 6.31 -21.18 12.02
C GLU A 226 6.36 -19.99 11.03
N PRO A 227 6.96 -18.85 11.40
CA PRO A 227 6.99 -17.67 10.53
C PRO A 227 7.79 -17.94 9.26
N ARG A 228 7.26 -17.53 8.11
CA ARG A 228 7.98 -17.49 6.83
C ARG A 228 8.44 -16.07 6.58
N ALA A 229 9.70 -15.88 6.21
CA ALA A 229 10.23 -14.59 5.81
C ALA A 229 10.85 -14.63 4.42
N TRP A 230 10.73 -13.54 3.67
CA TRP A 230 11.31 -13.39 2.34
C TRP A 230 11.52 -11.91 1.98
N GLU A 231 12.21 -11.68 0.88
CA GLU A 231 12.35 -10.37 0.21
C GLU A 231 12.13 -10.56 -1.29
N SER A 232 11.91 -9.46 -2.01
CA SER A 232 11.68 -9.47 -3.46
C SER A 232 12.45 -8.38 -4.18
N PHE A 233 12.99 -8.73 -5.35
CA PHE A 233 13.74 -7.83 -6.22
C PHE A 233 12.96 -7.61 -7.52
N VAL A 234 12.78 -6.35 -7.89
CA VAL A 234 12.25 -5.97 -9.20
C VAL A 234 13.36 -5.25 -9.97
N ARG A 235 13.66 -5.76 -11.17
CA ARG A 235 14.65 -5.17 -12.07
C ARG A 235 14.02 -4.95 -13.43
N GLU A 236 13.85 -3.68 -13.77
CA GLU A 236 13.30 -3.27 -15.05
C GLU A 236 14.26 -3.58 -16.20
N TRP A 237 13.71 -3.65 -17.40
CA TRP A 237 14.44 -3.93 -18.63
C TRP A 237 14.28 -2.77 -19.60
N HIS A 238 15.41 -2.33 -20.15
CA HIS A 238 15.44 -1.51 -21.33
C HIS A 238 15.16 -2.39 -22.54
N VAL A 239 14.07 -2.12 -23.26
CA VAL A 239 13.65 -2.89 -24.44
C VAL A 239 13.37 -1.93 -25.60
N VAL A 240 14.43 -1.52 -26.30
CA VAL A 240 14.35 -0.62 -27.46
C VAL A 240 15.12 -1.24 -28.62
N GLU A 241 14.40 -1.67 -29.66
CA GLU A 241 14.98 -2.30 -30.86
C GLU A 241 15.97 -3.43 -30.51
N LEU A 242 17.26 -3.25 -30.84
CA LEU A 242 18.34 -4.21 -30.54
C LEU A 242 18.93 -4.03 -29.13
N ALA A 243 18.62 -2.94 -28.45
CA ALA A 243 19.05 -2.68 -27.08
C ALA A 243 18.06 -3.33 -26.10
N VAL A 244 18.21 -4.64 -25.90
CA VAL A 244 17.44 -5.42 -24.92
C VAL A 244 18.37 -5.85 -23.78
N ARG A 245 18.22 -5.21 -22.61
CA ARG A 245 19.06 -5.47 -21.44
C ARG A 245 18.36 -5.02 -20.14
N PRO A 246 18.77 -5.50 -18.97
CA PRO A 246 18.36 -4.90 -17.71
C PRO A 246 18.73 -3.42 -17.61
N GLU A 247 17.94 -2.67 -16.86
CA GLU A 247 18.31 -1.30 -16.48
C GLU A 247 19.57 -1.28 -15.62
N HIS A 248 20.38 -0.22 -15.78
CA HIS A 248 21.68 -0.11 -15.10
C HIS A 248 21.55 0.11 -13.59
N ARG A 249 20.41 0.67 -13.16
CA ARG A 249 20.11 0.93 -11.75
C ARG A 249 18.85 0.17 -11.38
N MET A 250 18.83 -0.33 -10.16
CA MET A 250 17.64 -0.91 -9.55
C MET A 250 17.59 -0.54 -8.08
N GLN A 251 16.40 -0.55 -7.51
CA GLN A 251 16.25 -0.51 -6.06
C GLN A 251 16.64 -1.87 -5.49
N ALA A 252 17.77 -1.91 -4.79
CA ALA A 252 18.33 -3.15 -4.28
C ALA A 252 17.57 -3.68 -3.06
N HIS A 253 16.97 -2.83 -2.26
CA HIS A 253 16.24 -3.24 -1.05
C HIS A 253 15.11 -2.26 -0.73
N THR A 254 14.05 -2.79 -0.15
CA THR A 254 12.96 -2.02 0.46
C THR A 254 12.76 -2.52 1.89
N ALA A 255 12.33 -3.77 2.03
CA ALA A 255 12.16 -4.45 3.31
C ALA A 255 12.08 -5.97 3.14
N PHE A 256 12.09 -6.65 4.27
CA PHE A 256 11.69 -8.04 4.41
C PHE A 256 10.21 -8.11 4.76
N LEU A 257 9.54 -9.12 4.22
CA LEU A 257 8.18 -9.51 4.59
C LEU A 257 8.23 -10.76 5.43
N ILE A 258 7.39 -10.80 6.47
CA ILE A 258 7.20 -11.94 7.36
C ILE A 258 5.72 -12.27 7.35
N SER A 259 5.37 -13.55 7.18
CA SER A 259 4.00 -14.06 7.25
C SER A 259 3.89 -15.17 8.29
N THR A 260 2.83 -15.11 9.09
CA THR A 260 2.44 -16.20 9.98
C THR A 260 0.93 -16.21 10.19
N ARG A 261 0.40 -17.31 10.74
CA ARG A 261 -1.01 -17.46 11.08
C ARG A 261 -1.21 -17.70 12.56
N ARG A 262 -2.28 -17.13 13.10
CA ARG A 262 -2.71 -17.35 14.49
C ARG A 262 -3.19 -18.78 14.66
N LEU A 263 -2.68 -19.50 15.66
CA LEU A 263 -3.19 -20.82 16.05
C LEU A 263 -4.53 -20.70 16.79
N ALA A 264 -5.29 -21.77 16.93
CA ALA A 264 -6.43 -21.78 17.86
C ALA A 264 -5.94 -21.77 19.32
N ASP A 265 -6.74 -21.25 20.23
CA ASP A 265 -6.39 -21.21 21.65
C ASP A 265 -6.16 -22.63 22.21
N GLY A 266 -5.13 -22.76 23.06
CA GLY A 266 -4.67 -24.05 23.58
C GLY A 266 -3.89 -24.92 22.58
N THR A 267 -3.82 -24.55 21.31
CA THR A 267 -3.01 -25.28 20.31
C THR A 267 -1.54 -24.95 20.46
N LYS A 268 -0.69 -25.98 20.52
CA LYS A 268 0.76 -25.81 20.51
C LYS A 268 1.30 -25.77 19.08
N PRO A 269 2.37 -24.99 18.81
CA PRO A 269 3.02 -24.99 17.51
C PRO A 269 3.61 -26.36 17.21
N LEU A 270 3.53 -26.78 15.94
CA LEU A 270 4.22 -27.99 15.51
C LEU A 270 5.74 -27.71 15.48
N PRO A 271 6.57 -28.57 16.07
CA PRO A 271 8.01 -28.37 16.04
C PRO A 271 8.50 -28.33 14.58
N PRO A 272 9.36 -27.37 14.21
CA PRO A 272 9.86 -27.28 12.86
C PRO A 272 10.56 -28.59 12.49
N ARG A 273 10.16 -29.19 11.38
CA ARG A 273 10.83 -30.36 10.81
C ARG A 273 12.27 -29.93 10.50
N ARG A 274 13.23 -30.26 11.36
CA ARG A 274 14.65 -30.19 11.02
C ARG A 274 14.82 -31.05 9.77
N LYS A 275 14.98 -30.43 8.59
CA LYS A 275 15.47 -31.17 7.41
C LYS A 275 16.78 -31.81 7.86
N ALA A 276 16.80 -33.13 7.90
CA ALA A 276 18.03 -33.86 8.18
C ALA A 276 19.10 -33.28 7.25
N ARG A 277 20.21 -32.81 7.83
CA ARG A 277 21.40 -32.46 7.05
C ARG A 277 21.69 -33.69 6.19
N ARG A 278 21.43 -33.61 4.88
CA ARG A 278 22.05 -34.53 3.93
C ARG A 278 23.54 -34.21 4.01
N SER A 279 24.27 -35.07 4.72
CA SER A 279 25.73 -35.11 4.75
C SER A 279 26.28 -35.29 3.35
#